data_AF-A0A7C3KV32-F1
#
_entry.id   AF-A0A7C3KV32-F1
#
_cell.length_a   1.000
_cell.length_b   1.000
_cell.length_c   1.000
_cell.angle_alpha   90.00
_cell.angle_beta   90.00
_cell.angle_gamma   90.00
#
_symmetry.space_group_name_H-M   'P 1'
#
loop_
_entity.id
_entity.type
_entity.pdbx_description
1 polymer ?
#
loop_
_entity_poly.entity_id
_entity_poly.type
_entity_poly.pdbx_seq_one_letter_code
_entity_poly.pdbx_strand_id
1 'polypeptide(L)' 'SLFSVLESLGREAVDPLLRLLAHREPEVRTWAAYTLGKLGEDAAPALPALEKSAGEDPDDLTRTWAGDSLRRVQAEER' A
#
# COMPACT_ATOMS: atom_id res chain seq x y z
N SER A 1 -25.15 -1.47 -3.90
CA SER A 1 -25.30 -2.94 -3.76
C SER A 1 -24.31 -3.41 -2.70
N LEU A 2 -24.36 -4.66 -2.22
CA LEU A 2 -23.33 -5.17 -1.30
C LEU A 2 -21.92 -5.07 -1.93
N PHE A 3 -21.84 -5.23 -3.25
CA PHE A 3 -20.62 -5.09 -4.04
C PHE A 3 -19.98 -3.69 -3.90
N SER A 4 -20.76 -2.62 -4.06
CA SER A 4 -20.25 -1.24 -3.92
C SER A 4 -19.81 -0.89 -2.50
N VAL A 5 -20.32 -1.58 -1.47
CA VAL A 5 -19.87 -1.41 -0.08
C VAL A 5 -18.50 -2.05 0.12
N LEU A 6 -18.24 -3.20 -0.50
CA LEU A 6 -16.95 -3.89 -0.41
C LEU A 6 -15.84 -3.10 -1.11
N GLU A 7 -16.11 -2.50 -2.27
CA GLU A 7 -15.18 -1.57 -2.94
C GLU A 7 -14.90 -0.32 -2.09
N SER A 8 -15.95 0.30 -1.53
CA SER A 8 -15.79 1.48 -0.65
C SER A 8 -14.90 1.19 0.55
N LEU A 9 -15.04 0.01 1.16
CA LEU A 9 -14.21 -0.41 2.30
C LEU A 9 -12.72 -0.56 1.91
N GLY A 10 -12.43 -1.05 0.70
CA GLY A 10 -11.07 -1.14 0.17
C GLY A 10 -10.43 0.25 0.05
N ARG A 11 -11.15 1.18 -0.56
CA ARG A 11 -10.69 2.58 -0.73
C ARG A 11 -10.56 3.33 0.59
N GLU A 12 -11.50 3.13 1.52
CA GLU A 12 -11.45 3.74 2.86
C GLU A 12 -10.28 3.21 3.71
N ALA A 13 -9.76 2.02 3.41
CA ALA A 13 -8.61 1.45 4.09
C ALA A 13 -7.26 2.08 3.68
N VAL A 14 -7.21 2.80 2.54
CA VAL A 14 -5.97 3.37 1.99
C VAL A 14 -5.37 4.41 2.93
N ASP A 15 -6.19 5.34 3.46
CA ASP A 15 -5.72 6.42 4.33
C ASP A 15 -5.11 5.91 5.66
N PRO A 16 -5.77 4.99 6.40
CA PRO A 16 -5.16 4.33 7.55
C PRO A 16 -3.85 3.61 7.21
N LEU A 17 -3.82 2.86 6.10
CA LEU A 17 -2.63 2.13 5.68
C LEU A 17 -1.47 3.05 5.31
N LEU A 18 -1.74 4.21 4.70
CA LEU A 18 -0.72 5.24 4.44
C LEU A 18 -0.09 5.76 5.73
N ARG A 19 -0.87 5.94 6.79
CA ARG A 19 -0.33 6.31 8.11
C ARG A 19 0.54 5.20 8.69
N LEU A 20 0.12 3.95 8.53
CA LEU A 20 0.89 2.79 9.00
C LEU A 20 2.18 2.58 8.20
N LEU A 21 2.22 2.99 6.93
CA LEU A 21 3.44 2.98 6.11
C LEU A 21 4.51 3.96 6.64
N ALA A 22 4.15 4.92 7.49
CA ALA A 22 5.08 5.81 8.19
C ALA A 22 5.32 5.41 9.66
N HIS A 23 4.89 4.21 10.08
CA HIS A 23 4.99 3.78 11.47
C HIS A 23 6.44 3.54 11.92
N ARG A 24 6.72 3.73 13.21
CA ARG A 24 8.08 3.57 13.78
C ARG A 24 8.60 2.14 13.67
N GLU A 25 7.71 1.15 13.83
CA GLU A 25 8.06 -0.27 13.80
C GLU A 25 8.10 -0.78 12.35
N PRO A 26 9.24 -1.32 11.88
CA PRO A 26 9.39 -1.79 10.50
C PRO A 26 8.38 -2.85 10.08
N GLU A 27 8.03 -3.76 11.00
CA GLU A 27 7.05 -4.80 10.74
C GLU A 27 5.67 -4.21 10.38
N VAL A 28 5.26 -3.15 11.08
CA VAL A 28 3.99 -2.46 10.79
C VAL A 28 4.03 -1.80 9.40
N ARG A 29 5.16 -1.18 9.02
CA ARG A 29 5.33 -0.59 7.69
C ARG A 29 5.30 -1.64 6.59
N THR A 30 5.97 -2.77 6.81
CA THR A 30 5.96 -3.92 5.90
C THR A 30 4.54 -4.42 5.64
N TRP A 31 3.76 -4.63 6.70
CA TRP A 31 2.37 -5.07 6.56
C TRP A 31 1.47 -4.02 5.91
N ALA A 32 1.72 -2.73 6.15
CA ALA A 32 1.03 -1.64 5.47
C ALA A 32 1.31 -1.67 3.96
N ALA A 33 2.59 -1.76 3.57
CA ALA A 33 2.99 -1.86 2.16
C ALA A 33 2.33 -3.06 1.49
N TYR A 34 2.45 -4.26 2.10
CA TYR A 34 1.83 -5.49 1.59
C TYR A 34 0.32 -5.34 1.39
N THR A 35 -0.38 -4.80 2.38
CA THR A 35 -1.84 -4.65 2.32
C THR A 35 -2.27 -3.67 1.24
N LEU A 36 -1.55 -2.55 1.09
CA LEU A 36 -1.79 -1.60 0.00
C LEU A 36 -1.66 -2.29 -1.37
N GLY A 37 -0.65 -3.14 -1.56
CA GLY A 37 -0.53 -3.94 -2.79
C GLY A 37 -1.69 -4.91 -3.02
N LYS A 38 -2.34 -5.40 -1.96
CA LYS A 38 -3.52 -6.28 -2.06
C LYS A 38 -4.81 -5.56 -2.41
N LEU A 39 -4.89 -4.26 -2.16
CA LEU A 39 -6.02 -3.43 -2.58
C LEU A 39 -6.00 -3.12 -4.08
N GLY A 40 -4.86 -3.34 -4.76
CA GLY A 40 -4.80 -3.19 -6.20
C GLY A 40 -5.04 -1.75 -6.65
N GLU A 41 -5.87 -1.56 -7.68
CA GLU A 41 -6.22 -0.24 -8.22
C GLU A 41 -6.79 0.73 -7.17
N ASP A 42 -7.47 0.23 -6.13
CA ASP A 42 -8.03 1.09 -5.08
C ASP A 42 -6.93 1.77 -4.25
N ALA A 43 -5.72 1.20 -4.21
CA ALA A 43 -4.55 1.81 -3.57
C ALA A 43 -3.75 2.76 -4.50
N ALA A 44 -4.29 3.13 -5.67
CA ALA A 44 -3.76 4.18 -6.53
C ALA A 44 -3.27 5.43 -5.79
N PRO A 45 -4.01 5.99 -4.80
CA PRO A 45 -3.55 7.17 -4.05
C PRO A 45 -2.26 6.92 -3.25
N ALA A 46 -1.90 5.67 -2.98
CA ALA A 46 -0.71 5.30 -2.21
C ALA A 46 0.56 5.15 -3.06
N LEU A 47 0.48 5.25 -4.39
CA LEU A 47 1.62 5.10 -5.29
C LEU A 47 2.84 5.96 -4.89
N PRO A 48 2.73 7.27 -4.59
CA PRO A 48 3.89 8.07 -4.21
C PRO A 48 4.54 7.62 -2.90
N ALA A 49 3.73 7.14 -1.94
CA ALA A 49 4.22 6.68 -0.65
C ALA A 49 4.89 5.30 -0.75
N LEU A 50 4.37 4.41 -1.60
CA LEU A 50 4.98 3.13 -1.94
C LEU A 50 6.31 3.32 -2.68
N GLU A 51 6.38 4.25 -3.64
CA GLU A 51 7.62 4.60 -4.35
C GLU A 51 8.69 5.11 -3.39
N LYS A 52 8.34 6.06 -2.53
CA LYS A 52 9.24 6.55 -1.48
C LYS A 52 9.72 5.42 -0.58
N SER A 53 8.81 4.59 -0.08
CA SER A 53 9.17 3.49 0.83
C SER A 53 10.04 2.44 0.12
N ALA A 54 9.83 2.18 -1.16
CA ALA A 54 10.65 1.26 -1.94
C ALA A 54 12.10 1.76 -2.10
N GLY A 55 12.29 3.08 -2.22
CA GLY A 55 13.61 3.68 -2.41
C GLY A 55 14.35 4.02 -1.12
N GLU A 56 13.62 4.45 -0.08
CA GLU A 56 14.20 5.16 1.06
C GLU A 56 13.95 4.50 2.42
N ASP A 57 13.09 3.46 2.52
CA ASP A 57 12.82 2.86 3.82
C ASP A 57 14.08 2.23 4.42
N PRO A 58 14.41 2.48 5.70
CA PRO A 58 15.60 1.91 6.32
C PRO A 58 15.54 0.38 6.46
N ASP A 59 14.36 -0.22 6.41
CA ASP A 59 14.17 -1.66 6.52
C ASP A 59 14.04 -2.33 5.15
N ASP A 60 14.91 -3.32 4.90
CA ASP A 60 15.04 -4.00 3.61
C ASP A 60 13.76 -4.74 3.19
N LEU A 61 13.06 -5.32 4.16
CA LEU A 61 11.82 -6.06 3.91
C LEU A 61 10.71 -5.10 3.50
N THR A 62 10.64 -3.95 4.17
CA THR A 62 9.71 -2.87 3.83
C THR A 62 9.98 -2.33 2.42
N ARG A 63 11.24 -2.08 2.04
CA ARG A 63 11.59 -1.66 0.67
C ARG A 63 11.14 -2.68 -0.37
N THR A 64 11.39 -3.96 -0.11
CA THR A 64 11.03 -5.07 -1.01
C THR A 64 9.51 -5.13 -1.23
N TRP A 65 8.73 -5.15 -0.15
CA TRP A 65 7.27 -5.21 -0.25
C TRP A 65 6.65 -3.94 -0.82
N ALA A 66 7.21 -2.77 -0.53
CA ALA A 66 6.77 -1.52 -1.13
C ALA A 66 7.01 -1.54 -2.66
N GLY A 67 8.16 -2.04 -3.13
CA GLY A 67 8.46 -2.18 -4.55
C GLY A 67 7.55 -3.20 -5.26
N ASP A 68 7.26 -4.34 -4.63
CA ASP A 68 6.31 -5.33 -5.16
C ASP A 68 4.89 -4.76 -5.23
N SER A 69 4.47 -4.06 -4.19
CA SER A 69 3.14 -3.45 -4.10
C SER A 69 2.98 -2.32 -5.12
N LEU A 70 4.00 -1.48 -5.29
CA LEU A 70 4.03 -0.44 -6.32
C LEU A 70 3.80 -1.02 -7.72
N ARG A 71 4.56 -2.07 -8.08
CA ARG A 71 4.41 -2.76 -9.38
C ARG A 71 3.01 -3.34 -9.57
N ARG A 72 2.42 -3.85 -8.50
CA ARG A 72 1.09 -4.48 -8.53
C ARG A 72 -0.02 -3.47 -8.74
N VAL A 73 -0.03 -2.39 -7.96
CA VAL A 73 -1.02 -1.30 -8.10
C VAL A 73 -0.94 -0.71 -9.51
N GLN A 74 0.26 -0.42 -10.02
CA GLN A 74 0.46 0.11 -11.38
C GLN A 74 0.06 -0.84 -12.50
N ALA A 75 0.06 -2.16 -12.26
CA ALA A 75 -0.37 -3.15 -13.25
C ALA A 75 -1.89 -3.28 -13.31
N GLU A 76 -2.57 -3.06 -12.18
CA GLU A 76 -4.02 -3.18 -12.05
C GLU A 76 -4.76 -1.86 -12.38
N GLU A 77 -4.08 -0.70 -12.36
CA GLU A 77 -4.62 0.58 -12.88
C GLU A 77 -4.77 0.66 -14.42
N ARG A 78 -4.25 -0.32 -15.17
CA ARG A 78 -4.21 -0.30 -16.65
C ARG A 78 -5.38 -1.03 -17.30
#